data_AF-A0A2U9SGK0-F1
#
_entry.id   AF-A0A2U9SGK0-F1
#
_cell.length_a   1.000
_cell.length_b   1.000
_cell.length_c   1.000
_cell.angle_alpha   90.00
_cell.angle_beta   90.00
_cell.angle_gamma   90.00
#
_symmetry.space_group_name_H-M   'P 1'
#
loop_
_entity.id
_entity.type
_entity.pdbx_description
1 polymer ?
#
loop_
_entity_poly.entity_id
_entity_poly.type
_entity_poly.pdbx_seq_one_letter_code
_entity_poly.pdbx_strand_id
1 'polypeptide(L)'
;MKDCSDNSVIRTISRSPVLVSALLTWVLTYVAGIFFWGGQFIFERPFGPSSGALPEIVKYDLLTRLFVGSLAAPIVETFLFQWLPIRLIRRTFGASVWSAIGASTLVFGATHGYSILYVAVALWGGLIFATVFVLRDYPGGRPFLVVATAHAARNTLASILI
;
A
#
# COMPACT_ATOMS: atom_id res chain seq x y z
N MET A 1 13.37 10.27 16.96
CA MET A 1 12.56 11.09 16.03
C MET A 1 13.23 12.46 15.79
N LYS A 2 14.57 12.53 15.71
CA LYS A 2 15.29 13.81 15.72
C LYS A 2 15.55 14.43 14.33
N ASP A 3 15.43 13.68 13.22
CA ASP A 3 15.89 14.19 11.92
C ASP A 3 14.80 14.39 10.82
N CYS A 4 13.53 14.55 11.18
CA CYS A 4 12.49 14.88 10.18
C CYS A 4 11.41 15.86 10.67
N SER A 5 11.63 16.50 11.83
CA SER A 5 10.54 17.10 12.63
C SER A 5 10.23 18.58 12.35
N ASP A 6 11.04 19.28 11.55
CA ASP A 6 10.90 20.75 11.37
C ASP A 6 10.19 21.19 10.10
N ASN A 7 9.67 20.25 9.30
CA ASN A 7 8.79 20.61 8.19
C ASN A 7 7.33 20.71 8.66
N SER A 8 6.82 21.95 8.73
CA SER A 8 5.44 22.27 9.12
C SER A 8 4.40 21.55 8.26
N VAL A 9 4.72 21.31 6.98
CA VAL A 9 3.85 20.61 6.02
C VAL A 9 3.75 19.13 6.39
N ILE A 10 4.88 18.46 6.66
CA ILE A 10 4.91 17.04 7.06
C ILE A 10 4.12 16.83 8.36
N ARG A 11 4.27 17.76 9.32
CA ARG A 11 3.53 17.73 10.58
C ARG A 11 2.02 17.87 10.37
N THR A 12 1.61 18.76 9.49
CA THR A 12 0.20 19.00 9.17
C THR A 12 -0.42 17.77 8.49
N ILE A 13 0.26 17.21 7.50
CA ILE A 13 -0.21 16.03 6.76
C ILE A 13 -0.33 14.82 7.69
N SER A 14 0.72 14.53 8.46
CA SER A 14 0.77 13.37 9.37
C SER A 14 -0.31 13.42 10.45
N ARG A 15 -0.68 14.62 10.91
CA ARG A 15 -1.67 14.80 12.00
C ARG A 15 -3.09 15.07 11.52
N SER A 16 -3.35 15.01 10.22
CA SER A 16 -4.70 15.15 9.67
C SER A 16 -5.66 14.08 10.23
N PRO A 17 -6.99 14.29 10.14
CA PRO A 17 -7.96 13.28 10.55
C PRO A 17 -7.72 11.92 9.85
N VAL A 18 -8.03 10.83 10.55
CA VAL A 18 -7.82 9.45 10.05
C VAL A 18 -8.47 9.27 8.66
N LEU A 19 -9.70 9.72 8.49
CA LEU A 19 -10.43 9.65 7.22
C LEU A 19 -9.73 10.45 6.11
N VAL A 20 -9.25 11.66 6.40
CA VAL A 20 -8.55 12.50 5.42
C VAL A 20 -7.25 11.83 4.98
N SER A 21 -6.44 11.34 5.93
CA SER A 21 -5.23 10.60 5.61
C SER A 21 -5.51 9.33 4.81
N ALA A 22 -6.55 8.57 5.17
CA ALA A 22 -6.93 7.35 4.46
C ALA A 22 -7.36 7.67 3.02
N LEU A 23 -8.17 8.70 2.82
CA LEU A 23 -8.60 9.17 1.50
C LEU A 23 -7.42 9.63 0.64
N LEU A 24 -6.52 10.44 1.20
CA LEU A 24 -5.32 10.90 0.49
C LEU A 24 -4.42 9.71 0.11
N THR A 25 -4.23 8.77 1.03
CA THR A 25 -3.47 7.53 0.77
C THR A 25 -4.10 6.73 -0.35
N TRP A 26 -5.43 6.55 -0.31
CA TRP A 26 -6.20 5.86 -1.34
C TRP A 26 -6.04 6.53 -2.70
N VAL A 27 -6.23 7.85 -2.80
CA VAL A 27 -6.02 8.61 -4.05
C VAL A 27 -4.60 8.45 -4.58
N LEU A 28 -3.59 8.56 -3.72
CA LEU A 28 -2.18 8.42 -4.12
C LEU A 28 -1.88 7.04 -4.74
N THR A 29 -2.49 5.97 -4.22
CA THR A 29 -2.31 4.63 -4.81
C THR A 29 -2.87 4.53 -6.23
N TYR A 30 -3.95 5.24 -6.55
CA TYR A 30 -4.49 5.28 -7.92
C TYR A 30 -3.70 6.19 -8.83
N VAL A 31 -3.30 7.37 -8.35
CA VAL A 31 -2.45 8.28 -9.13
C VAL A 31 -1.17 7.56 -9.55
N ALA A 32 -0.50 6.88 -8.61
CA ALA A 32 0.65 6.03 -8.92
C ALA A 32 0.28 4.92 -9.92
N GLY A 33 -0.81 4.21 -9.66
CA GLY A 33 -1.30 3.15 -10.57
C GLY A 33 -1.47 3.64 -12.01
N ILE A 34 -2.10 4.79 -12.23
CA ILE A 34 -2.32 5.37 -13.57
C ILE A 34 -1.00 5.55 -14.32
N PHE A 35 0.07 5.99 -13.65
CA PHE A 35 1.39 6.09 -14.28
C PHE A 35 1.94 4.74 -14.73
N PHE A 36 1.79 3.68 -13.92
CA PHE A 36 2.27 2.33 -14.27
C PHE A 36 1.43 1.67 -15.36
N TRP A 37 0.10 1.74 -15.25
CA TRP A 37 -0.81 1.21 -16.27
C TRP A 37 -0.70 1.99 -17.58
N GLY A 38 -0.59 3.33 -17.51
CA GLY A 38 -0.40 4.19 -18.67
C GLY A 38 0.95 3.96 -19.35
N GLY A 39 2.01 3.80 -18.56
CA GLY A 39 3.32 3.39 -19.06
C GLY A 39 3.24 2.04 -19.78
N GLN A 40 2.65 1.03 -19.15
CA GLN A 40 2.42 -0.27 -19.78
C GLN A 40 1.64 -0.13 -21.10
N PHE A 41 0.54 0.62 -21.11
CA PHE A 41 -0.26 0.82 -22.33
C PHE A 41 0.56 1.40 -23.50
N ILE A 42 1.51 2.29 -23.21
CA ILE A 42 2.41 2.88 -24.21
C ILE A 42 3.48 1.86 -24.64
N PHE A 43 4.09 1.16 -23.70
CA PHE A 43 5.22 0.24 -23.94
C PHE A 43 4.80 -1.14 -24.46
N GLU A 44 3.60 -1.65 -24.17
CA GLU A 44 3.13 -2.94 -24.69
C GLU A 44 2.66 -2.87 -26.16
N ARG A 45 2.41 -1.67 -26.70
CA ARG A 45 2.12 -1.52 -28.15
C ARG A 45 3.17 -2.21 -29.03
N PRO A 46 4.49 -2.09 -28.74
CA PRO A 46 5.52 -2.84 -29.47
C PRO A 46 5.82 -4.26 -28.96
N PHE A 47 5.50 -4.63 -27.72
CA PHE A 47 5.97 -5.90 -27.12
C PHE A 47 4.88 -6.97 -26.88
N GLY A 48 3.61 -6.66 -27.14
CA GLY A 48 2.49 -7.57 -26.93
C GLY A 48 2.01 -7.61 -25.46
N PRO A 49 0.85 -8.22 -25.19
CA PRO A 49 0.27 -8.23 -23.84
C PRO A 49 1.12 -9.06 -22.88
N SER A 50 1.42 -8.50 -21.70
CA SER A 50 2.00 -9.26 -20.60
C SER A 50 1.04 -10.38 -20.18
N SER A 51 1.44 -11.65 -20.35
CA SER A 51 0.69 -12.82 -19.88
C SER A 51 0.82 -12.98 -18.36
N GLY A 52 0.14 -12.11 -17.61
CA GLY A 52 0.01 -12.21 -16.16
C GLY A 52 -1.15 -13.11 -15.74
N ALA A 53 -0.97 -13.91 -14.69
CA ALA A 53 -2.10 -14.56 -14.05
C ALA A 53 -2.96 -13.49 -13.34
N LEU A 54 -4.29 -13.64 -13.37
CA LEU A 54 -5.15 -12.80 -12.54
C LEU A 54 -5.08 -13.24 -11.07
N PRO A 55 -5.27 -12.33 -10.11
CA PRO A 55 -5.42 -12.70 -8.71
C PRO A 55 -6.51 -13.75 -8.52
N GLU A 56 -6.25 -14.75 -7.69
CA GLU A 56 -7.18 -15.89 -7.52
C GLU A 56 -8.56 -15.44 -7.02
N ILE A 57 -8.59 -14.39 -6.19
CA ILE A 57 -9.81 -13.80 -5.63
C ILE A 57 -10.82 -13.36 -6.69
N VAL A 58 -10.37 -13.08 -7.92
CA VAL A 58 -11.23 -12.68 -9.06
C VAL A 58 -12.17 -13.80 -9.49
N LYS A 59 -11.83 -15.06 -9.21
CA LYS A 59 -12.65 -16.23 -9.58
C LYS A 59 -13.87 -16.43 -8.67
N TYR A 60 -13.93 -15.73 -7.54
CA TYR A 60 -14.99 -15.88 -6.54
C TYR A 60 -16.14 -14.88 -6.77
N ASP A 61 -17.29 -15.15 -6.16
CA ASP A 61 -18.46 -14.26 -6.23
C ASP A 61 -18.18 -12.89 -5.58
N LEU A 62 -19.02 -11.90 -5.87
CA LEU A 62 -18.83 -10.53 -5.39
C LEU A 62 -18.81 -10.45 -3.86
N LEU A 63 -19.65 -11.22 -3.16
CA LEU A 63 -19.71 -11.17 -1.70
C LEU A 63 -18.40 -11.67 -1.10
N THR A 64 -17.87 -12.79 -1.60
CA THR A 64 -16.55 -13.29 -1.19
C THR A 64 -15.43 -12.28 -1.47
N ARG A 65 -15.45 -11.61 -2.62
CA ARG A 65 -14.46 -10.56 -2.96
C ARG A 65 -14.52 -9.36 -2.03
N LEU A 66 -15.72 -8.94 -1.63
CA LEU A 66 -15.89 -7.84 -0.68
C LEU A 66 -15.44 -8.22 0.74
N PHE A 67 -15.83 -9.39 1.24
CA PHE A 67 -15.46 -9.79 2.60
C PHE A 67 -13.99 -10.20 2.71
N VAL A 68 -13.52 -11.09 1.85
CA VAL A 68 -12.15 -11.61 1.93
C VAL A 68 -11.18 -10.63 1.29
N GLY A 69 -11.40 -10.28 0.03
CA GLY A 69 -10.47 -9.44 -0.74
C GLY A 69 -10.42 -7.98 -0.29
N SER A 70 -11.54 -7.43 0.20
CA SER A 70 -11.65 -6.00 0.49
C SER A 70 -11.69 -5.65 1.97
N LEU A 71 -11.96 -6.60 2.87
CA LEU A 71 -11.97 -6.37 4.31
C LEU A 71 -10.90 -7.20 5.04
N ALA A 72 -10.97 -8.53 4.96
CA ALA A 72 -10.09 -9.40 5.73
C ALA A 72 -8.62 -9.32 5.27
N ALA A 73 -8.38 -9.48 3.96
CA ALA A 73 -7.03 -9.47 3.40
C ALA A 73 -6.31 -8.13 3.67
N PRO A 74 -6.89 -6.94 3.41
CA PRO A 74 -6.22 -5.67 3.69
C PRO A 74 -5.81 -5.49 5.17
N ILE A 75 -6.61 -5.98 6.11
CA ILE A 75 -6.27 -5.95 7.54
C ILE A 75 -5.07 -6.85 7.84
N VAL A 76 -5.10 -8.10 7.37
CA VAL A 76 -4.01 -9.07 7.55
C VAL A 76 -2.74 -8.60 6.87
N GLU A 77 -2.84 -8.11 5.64
CA GLU A 77 -1.72 -7.58 4.88
C GLU A 77 -1.11 -6.34 5.54
N THR A 78 -1.94 -5.41 6.04
CA THR A 78 -1.44 -4.25 6.80
C THR A 78 -0.67 -4.66 8.05
N PHE A 79 -1.11 -5.74 8.70
CA PHE A 79 -0.39 -6.31 9.84
C PHE A 79 0.95 -6.92 9.41
N LEU A 80 0.93 -7.82 8.43
CA LEU A 80 2.10 -8.61 8.01
C LEU A 80 3.15 -7.78 7.28
N PHE A 81 2.74 -6.80 6.49
CA PHE A 81 3.64 -6.12 5.56
C PHE A 81 3.96 -4.69 5.94
N GLN A 82 3.18 -4.04 6.82
CA GLN A 82 3.46 -2.70 7.30
C GLN A 82 3.78 -2.74 8.80
N TRP A 83 2.83 -3.14 9.64
CA TRP A 83 3.02 -3.09 11.10
C TRP A 83 4.21 -3.93 11.57
N LEU A 84 4.26 -5.21 11.17
CA LEU A 84 5.25 -6.17 11.65
C LEU A 84 6.68 -5.79 11.21
N PRO A 85 7.00 -5.66 9.90
CA PRO A 85 8.35 -5.35 9.46
C PRO A 85 8.81 -3.98 9.93
N ILE A 86 7.94 -2.96 9.91
CA ILE A 86 8.33 -1.61 10.35
C ILE A 86 8.66 -1.62 11.85
N ARG A 87 7.90 -2.34 12.69
CA ARG A 87 8.18 -2.42 14.13
C ARG A 87 9.42 -3.26 14.42
N LEU A 88 9.59 -4.42 13.80
CA LEU A 88 10.79 -5.24 13.99
C LEU A 88 12.05 -4.46 13.60
N ILE A 89 12.07 -3.86 12.42
CA ILE A 89 13.24 -3.16 11.91
C ILE A 89 13.58 -1.93 12.75
N ARG A 90 12.58 -1.12 13.12
CA ARG A 90 12.82 0.14 13.84
C ARG A 90 12.99 -0.03 15.34
N ARG A 91 12.26 -0.97 15.96
CA ARG A 91 12.20 -1.10 17.43
C ARG A 91 13.06 -2.24 17.96
N THR A 92 13.16 -3.34 17.21
CA THR A 92 13.98 -4.50 17.63
C THR A 92 15.41 -4.35 17.11
N PHE A 93 15.59 -4.03 15.83
CA PHE A 93 16.92 -3.91 15.22
C PHE A 93 17.49 -2.49 15.24
N GLY A 94 16.71 -1.49 15.65
CA GLY A 94 17.17 -0.09 15.75
C GLY A 94 17.58 0.54 14.42
N ALA A 95 17.19 -0.05 13.29
CA ALA A 95 17.61 0.42 11.97
C ALA A 95 16.84 1.66 11.51
N SER A 96 17.33 2.28 10.43
CA SER A 96 16.79 3.53 9.91
C SER A 96 15.33 3.41 9.45
N VAL A 97 14.61 4.55 9.45
CA VAL A 97 13.25 4.64 8.89
C VAL A 97 13.21 4.20 7.42
N TRP A 98 14.20 4.60 6.63
CA TRP A 98 14.26 4.26 5.20
C TRP A 98 14.48 2.78 4.98
N SER A 99 15.29 2.13 5.81
CA SER A 99 15.46 0.67 5.79
C SER A 99 14.14 -0.05 6.10
N ALA A 100 13.38 0.44 7.07
CA ALA A 100 12.08 -0.13 7.43
C ALA A 100 11.04 0.04 6.31
N ILE A 101 10.97 1.24 5.71
CA ILE A 101 10.09 1.52 4.56
C ILE A 101 10.46 0.63 3.38
N GLY A 102 11.75 0.56 3.03
CA GLY A 102 12.25 -0.23 1.91
C GLY A 102 11.94 -1.72 2.09
N ALA A 103 12.26 -2.31 3.24
CA ALA A 103 12.00 -3.72 3.49
C ALA A 103 10.49 -4.04 3.50
N SER A 104 9.68 -3.22 4.17
CA SER A 104 8.21 -3.34 4.17
C SER A 104 7.65 -3.31 2.74
N THR A 105 8.13 -2.38 1.92
CA THR A 105 7.75 -2.24 0.51
C THR A 105 8.12 -3.46 -0.31
N LEU A 106 9.37 -3.92 -0.20
CA LEU A 106 9.88 -5.05 -0.97
C LEU A 106 9.14 -6.35 -0.63
N VAL A 107 8.91 -6.62 0.66
CA VAL A 107 8.18 -7.83 1.09
C VAL A 107 6.73 -7.75 0.60
N PHE A 108 6.08 -6.59 0.70
CA PHE A 108 4.72 -6.41 0.16
C PHE A 108 4.68 -6.67 -1.35
N GLY A 109 5.56 -6.06 -2.14
CA GLY A 109 5.60 -6.29 -3.59
C GLY A 109 5.92 -7.74 -3.98
N ALA A 110 6.83 -8.40 -3.26
CA ALA A 110 7.25 -9.76 -3.53
C ALA A 110 6.13 -10.80 -3.37
N THR A 111 5.16 -10.56 -2.49
CA THR A 111 4.00 -11.45 -2.31
C THR A 111 2.90 -11.25 -3.37
N HIS A 112 3.06 -10.29 -4.28
CA HIS A 112 2.13 -9.96 -5.36
C HIS A 112 2.64 -10.49 -6.71
N GLY A 113 3.18 -11.71 -6.74
CA GLY A 113 3.91 -12.31 -7.87
C GLY A 113 3.08 -12.73 -9.11
N TYR A 114 1.95 -12.09 -9.37
CA TYR A 114 1.04 -12.47 -10.47
C TYR A 114 1.55 -12.09 -11.87
N SER A 115 2.23 -10.95 -11.96
CA SER A 115 2.93 -10.47 -13.16
C SER A 115 3.97 -9.44 -12.76
N ILE A 116 4.95 -9.17 -13.62
CA ILE A 116 5.98 -8.15 -13.37
C ILE A 116 5.33 -6.77 -13.15
N LEU A 117 4.34 -6.42 -13.97
CA LEU A 117 3.61 -5.16 -13.78
C LEU A 117 2.89 -5.14 -12.44
N TYR A 118 2.20 -6.23 -12.08
CA TYR A 118 1.43 -6.28 -10.85
C TYR A 118 2.35 -6.17 -9.63
N VAL A 119 3.53 -6.79 -9.67
CA VAL A 119 4.60 -6.59 -8.67
C VAL A 119 5.04 -5.13 -8.64
N ALA A 120 5.28 -4.48 -9.79
CA ALA A 120 5.66 -3.07 -9.83
C ALA A 120 4.59 -2.18 -9.19
N VAL A 121 3.31 -2.34 -9.57
CA VAL A 121 2.18 -1.62 -8.97
C VAL A 121 2.08 -1.89 -7.47
N ALA A 122 2.30 -3.14 -7.03
CA ALA A 122 2.31 -3.52 -5.63
C ALA A 122 3.47 -2.87 -4.88
N LEU A 123 4.68 -2.79 -5.44
CA LEU A 123 5.82 -2.07 -4.84
C LEU A 123 5.47 -0.59 -4.63
N TRP A 124 4.78 0.06 -5.56
CA TRP A 124 4.35 1.45 -5.36
C TRP A 124 3.27 1.60 -4.30
N GLY A 125 2.27 0.71 -4.28
CA GLY A 125 1.28 0.67 -3.20
C GLY A 125 1.95 0.44 -1.83
N GLY A 126 2.87 -0.52 -1.77
CA GLY A 126 3.66 -0.84 -0.59
C GLY A 126 4.48 0.34 -0.08
N LEU A 127 5.12 1.10 -0.99
CA LEU A 127 5.89 2.29 -0.66
C LEU A 127 5.00 3.38 -0.04
N ILE A 128 3.84 3.64 -0.65
CA ILE A 128 2.87 4.63 -0.14
C ILE A 128 2.37 4.19 1.23
N PHE A 129 1.95 2.93 1.38
CA PHE A 129 1.45 2.40 2.64
C PHE A 129 2.51 2.43 3.75
N ALA A 130 3.73 1.99 3.48
CA ALA A 130 4.82 2.00 4.45
C ALA A 130 5.20 3.43 4.87
N THR A 131 5.24 4.37 3.91
CA THR A 131 5.53 5.78 4.18
C THR A 131 4.45 6.40 5.06
N VAL A 132 3.17 6.25 4.71
CA VAL A 132 2.05 6.75 5.52
C VAL A 132 2.03 6.11 6.89
N PHE A 133 2.30 4.80 6.99
CA PHE A 133 2.39 4.10 8.25
C PHE A 133 3.45 4.74 9.17
N VAL A 134 4.65 4.98 8.67
CA VAL A 134 5.72 5.63 9.46
C VAL A 134 5.38 7.07 9.82
N LEU A 135 4.85 7.85 8.87
CA LEU A 135 4.44 9.24 9.12
C LEU A 135 3.39 9.36 10.23
N ARG A 136 2.52 8.36 10.35
CA ARG A 136 1.47 8.30 11.36
C ARG A 136 1.85 7.51 12.61
N ASP A 137 3.06 6.94 12.71
CA ASP A 137 3.55 6.24 13.90
C ASP A 137 4.09 7.23 14.97
N TYR A 138 3.28 8.22 15.32
CA TYR A 138 3.48 9.12 16.45
C TYR A 138 2.47 8.78 17.57
N PRO A 139 2.69 9.25 18.82
CA PRO A 139 1.73 9.01 19.90
C PRO A 139 0.31 9.45 19.53
N GLY A 140 -0.62 8.49 19.45
CA GLY A 140 -2.02 8.71 19.05
C GLY A 140 -2.31 8.69 17.54
N GLY A 141 -1.32 8.50 16.67
CA GLY A 141 -1.45 8.68 15.22
C GLY A 141 -2.22 7.60 14.43
N ARG A 142 -2.58 6.47 15.05
CA ARG A 142 -3.40 5.39 14.44
C ARG A 142 -2.94 4.97 13.02
N PRO A 143 -1.64 4.65 12.80
CA PRO A 143 -1.11 4.35 11.47
C PRO A 143 -1.76 3.13 10.82
N PHE A 144 -1.99 2.07 11.59
CA PHE A 144 -2.65 0.84 11.13
C PHE A 144 -4.04 1.13 10.56
N LEU A 145 -4.84 1.93 11.28
CA LEU A 145 -6.22 2.22 10.92
C LEU A 145 -6.28 3.01 9.60
N VAL A 146 -5.39 3.98 9.41
CA VAL A 146 -5.28 4.74 8.16
C VAL A 146 -4.93 3.85 6.97
N VAL A 147 -3.87 3.04 7.11
CA VAL A 147 -3.38 2.20 6.00
C VAL A 147 -4.38 1.09 5.68
N ALA A 148 -4.91 0.38 6.69
CA ALA A 148 -5.88 -0.69 6.47
C ALA A 148 -7.16 -0.15 5.82
N THR A 149 -7.63 1.05 6.22
CA THR A 149 -8.82 1.67 5.60
C THR A 149 -8.57 2.06 4.15
N ALA A 150 -7.42 2.70 3.86
CA ALA A 150 -7.07 3.08 2.48
C ALA A 150 -6.90 1.84 1.58
N HIS A 151 -6.28 0.79 2.13
CA HIS A 151 -6.08 -0.47 1.43
C HIS A 151 -7.40 -1.21 1.17
N ALA A 152 -8.26 -1.31 2.19
CA ALA A 152 -9.60 -1.84 2.05
C ALA A 152 -10.41 -1.09 0.99
N ALA A 153 -10.43 0.24 1.04
CA ALA A 153 -11.12 1.07 0.06
C ALA A 153 -10.61 0.85 -1.38
N ARG A 154 -9.30 0.65 -1.55
CA ARG A 154 -8.69 0.33 -2.85
C ARG A 154 -9.17 -1.02 -3.37
N ASN A 155 -9.16 -2.04 -2.52
CA ASN A 155 -9.59 -3.39 -2.91
C ASN A 155 -11.10 -3.48 -3.11
N THR A 156 -11.91 -2.72 -2.36
CA THR A 156 -13.36 -2.62 -2.59
C THR A 156 -13.65 -2.09 -3.98
N LEU A 157 -13.02 -0.97 -4.37
CA LEU A 157 -13.23 -0.41 -5.70
C LEU A 157 -12.75 -1.39 -6.78
N ALA A 158 -11.61 -2.05 -6.61
CA ALA A 158 -11.16 -3.08 -7.54
C ALA A 158 -12.17 -4.24 -7.65
N SER A 159 -12.68 -4.74 -6.53
CA SER A 159 -13.62 -5.87 -6.48
C SER A 159 -14.96 -5.59 -7.12
N ILE A 160 -15.40 -4.32 -7.13
CA ILE A 160 -16.65 -3.88 -7.78
C ILE A 160 -16.47 -3.74 -9.30
N LEU A 161 -15.26 -3.39 -9.76
CA LEU A 161 -14.98 -3.10 -11.17
C LEU A 161 -14.61 -4.32 -12.00
N ILE A 162 -14.24 -5.43 -11.37
CA ILE A 162 -13.82 -6.69 -12.01
C ILE A 162 -14.88 -7.78 -11.84
#